data_AF-A0A3D5UKV7-F1
#
_entry.id   AF-A0A3D5UKV7-F1
#
_cell.length_a   1.000
_cell.length_b   1.000
_cell.length_c   1.000
_cell.angle_alpha   90.00
_cell.angle_beta   90.00
_cell.angle_gamma   90.00
#
_symmetry.space_group_name_H-M   'P 1'
#
loop_
_entity.id
_entity.type
_entity.pdbx_description
1 polymer ?
#
loop_
_entity_poly.entity_id
_entity_poly.type
_entity_poly.pdbx_seq_one_letter_code
_entity_poly.pdbx_strand_id
1 'polypeptide(L)'
;AVDIGWPAGAAVAWGTDVVPIIFITILATNIIMLALGWTKTMDIDIWNYWHALFIGSAIVLMGGGTVLSYVLAAASAAINMAIVFKIADWIQPDCADVLGLEGISLPHTQAVSQALYSYPLDRLMDKIPGIKNINLTSDKLQERLGLLGEPMILGLVIGAVLAIAARLDIHTILNTAMGVAGVLVLLPRMIALLMEGLMVISDGAQEFMQKRFPGKELYIGLDAAVAIGHPFVVSTALIMIPLTLILAFILPGVTVLPLADLSALVFYNICSILPNKGNLFRAVIHGIIQSIIILYLATYAAPMMTDLLSVVDPTMLQGVEGAQVTNLAIGAQSYTWIPFFIFLQFVK
;
A
#
# COMPACT_ATOMS: atom_id res chain seq x y z
N ALA A 1 -18.91 -10.23 -0.48
CA ALA A 1 -17.65 -10.86 -0.87
C ALA A 1 -16.77 -11.10 0.36
N VAL A 2 -16.08 -12.23 0.42
CA VAL A 2 -15.17 -12.59 1.53
C VAL A 2 -13.76 -12.12 1.18
N ASP A 3 -13.13 -11.42 2.12
CA ASP A 3 -11.71 -11.06 2.05
C ASP A 3 -10.83 -12.28 2.36
N ILE A 4 -10.17 -12.83 1.33
CA ILE A 4 -9.28 -13.99 1.43
C ILE A 4 -7.80 -13.61 1.65
N GLY A 5 -7.51 -12.32 1.73
CA GLY A 5 -6.19 -11.80 2.00
C GLY A 5 -5.32 -11.61 0.76
N TRP A 6 -4.38 -10.67 0.89
CA TRP A 6 -3.42 -10.30 -0.14
C TRP A 6 -2.50 -11.45 -0.60
N PRO A 7 -2.09 -12.43 0.24
CA PRO A 7 -1.25 -13.53 -0.25
C PRO A 7 -1.99 -14.39 -1.25
N ALA A 8 -3.27 -14.67 -1.01
CA ALA A 8 -4.13 -15.40 -1.94
C ALA A 8 -4.37 -14.57 -3.22
N GLY A 9 -4.57 -13.25 -3.08
CA GLY A 9 -4.60 -12.29 -4.19
C GLY A 9 -3.37 -12.36 -5.09
N ALA A 10 -2.19 -12.29 -4.48
CA ALA A 10 -0.92 -12.35 -5.19
C ALA A 10 -0.71 -13.73 -5.85
N ALA A 11 -1.06 -14.82 -5.17
CA ALA A 11 -0.97 -16.17 -5.73
C ALA A 11 -1.82 -16.30 -7.00
N VAL A 12 -3.03 -15.73 -7.02
CA VAL A 12 -3.86 -15.68 -8.23
C VAL A 12 -3.18 -14.88 -9.34
N ALA A 13 -2.64 -13.70 -9.05
CA ALA A 13 -1.97 -12.87 -10.05
C ALA A 13 -0.76 -13.59 -10.69
N TRP A 14 0.04 -14.27 -9.87
CA TRP A 14 1.21 -15.04 -10.30
C TRP A 14 0.87 -16.39 -10.94
N GLY A 15 -0.35 -16.91 -10.77
CA GLY A 15 -0.76 -18.20 -11.28
C GLY A 15 -1.31 -18.20 -12.70
N THR A 16 -1.31 -17.05 -13.40
CA THR A 16 -1.88 -16.92 -14.75
C THR A 16 -0.85 -16.98 -15.87
N ASP A 17 -1.28 -17.38 -17.06
CA ASP A 17 -0.41 -17.47 -18.25
C ASP A 17 0.09 -16.11 -18.78
N VAL A 18 -0.44 -15.00 -18.25
CA VAL A 18 -0.07 -13.62 -18.64
C VAL A 18 1.27 -13.20 -18.04
N VAL A 19 1.75 -13.91 -17.01
CA VAL A 19 2.91 -13.54 -16.20
C VAL A 19 4.17 -13.25 -17.02
N PRO A 20 4.63 -14.11 -17.96
CA PRO A 20 5.88 -13.86 -18.68
C PRO A 20 5.84 -12.57 -19.50
N ILE A 21 4.70 -12.29 -20.14
CA ILE A 21 4.53 -11.10 -21.01
C ILE A 21 4.55 -9.83 -20.17
N ILE A 22 3.80 -9.79 -19.07
CA ILE A 22 3.75 -8.63 -18.19
C ILE A 22 5.09 -8.42 -17.49
N PHE A 23 5.73 -9.48 -17.00
CA PHE A 23 7.03 -9.40 -16.34
C PHE A 23 8.07 -8.72 -17.25
N ILE A 24 8.21 -9.20 -18.48
CA ILE A 24 9.14 -8.62 -19.46
C ILE A 24 8.76 -7.16 -19.76
N THR A 25 7.46 -6.87 -19.87
CA THR A 25 6.96 -5.52 -20.15
C THR A 25 7.31 -4.54 -19.04
N ILE A 26 7.16 -4.93 -17.77
CA ILE A 26 7.48 -4.08 -16.63
C ILE A 26 8.99 -3.81 -16.56
N LEU A 27 9.81 -4.86 -16.70
CA LEU A 27 11.26 -4.72 -16.72
C LEU A 27 11.73 -3.80 -17.86
N ALA A 28 11.20 -4.01 -19.06
CA ALA A 28 11.48 -3.16 -20.22
C ALA A 28 11.04 -1.72 -19.96
N THR A 29 9.85 -1.51 -19.37
CA THR A 29 9.35 -0.18 -19.01
C THR A 29 10.29 0.53 -18.06
N ASN A 30 10.73 -0.13 -16.98
CA ASN A 30 11.67 0.47 -16.02
C ASN A 30 13.00 0.84 -16.68
N ILE A 31 13.61 -0.07 -17.45
CA ILE A 31 14.88 0.17 -18.16
C ILE A 31 14.74 1.33 -19.16
N ILE A 32 13.67 1.35 -19.97
CA ILE A 32 13.44 2.40 -20.97
C ILE A 32 13.25 3.76 -20.27
N MET A 33 12.44 3.81 -19.22
CA MET A 33 12.22 5.05 -18.47
C MET A 33 13.51 5.56 -17.82
N LEU A 34 14.35 4.68 -17.27
CA LEU A 34 15.65 5.04 -16.72
C LEU A 34 16.60 5.57 -17.80
N ALA A 35 16.67 4.89 -18.95
CA ALA A 35 17.49 5.30 -20.10
C ALA A 35 17.08 6.69 -20.59
N LEU A 36 15.78 6.95 -20.71
CA LEU A 36 15.21 8.24 -21.12
C LEU A 36 15.24 9.31 -20.01
N GLY A 37 15.56 8.94 -18.77
CA GLY A 37 15.55 9.85 -17.62
C GLY A 37 14.14 10.27 -17.18
N TRP A 38 13.12 9.47 -17.52
CA TRP A 38 11.74 9.70 -17.08
C TRP A 38 11.51 9.29 -15.63
N THR A 39 12.29 8.33 -15.14
CA THR A 39 12.30 7.91 -13.73
C THR A 39 13.72 7.90 -13.16
N LYS A 40 13.85 8.11 -11.84
CA LYS A 40 15.07 7.85 -11.08
C LYS A 40 15.01 6.49 -10.35
N THR A 41 13.81 5.97 -10.15
CA THR A 41 13.55 4.69 -9.46
C THR A 41 13.91 3.49 -10.33
N MET A 42 14.90 2.72 -9.91
CA MET A 42 15.22 1.39 -10.46
C MET A 42 14.59 0.32 -9.57
N ASP A 43 13.51 -0.28 -10.04
CA ASP A 43 12.79 -1.30 -9.26
C ASP A 43 13.52 -2.64 -9.37
N ILE A 44 14.05 -3.11 -8.25
CA ILE A 44 14.74 -4.40 -8.15
C ILE A 44 13.91 -5.45 -7.43
N ASP A 45 12.74 -5.07 -6.92
CA ASP A 45 11.85 -5.97 -6.20
C ASP A 45 10.74 -6.49 -7.13
N ILE A 46 10.92 -7.73 -7.56
CA ILE A 46 9.97 -8.42 -8.44
C ILE A 46 8.60 -8.57 -7.79
N TRP A 47 8.51 -8.57 -6.46
CA TRP A 47 7.24 -8.73 -5.77
C TRP A 47 6.28 -7.59 -6.13
N ASN A 48 6.77 -6.36 -6.30
CA ASN A 48 5.98 -5.18 -6.66
C ASN A 48 5.11 -5.36 -7.92
N TYR A 49 5.43 -6.33 -8.79
CA TYR A 49 4.79 -6.49 -10.10
C TYR A 49 3.43 -7.18 -10.01
N TRP A 50 3.12 -7.86 -8.91
CA TRP A 50 1.90 -8.67 -8.78
C TRP A 50 0.61 -7.85 -8.95
N HIS A 51 0.63 -6.55 -8.62
CA HIS A 51 -0.52 -5.66 -8.84
C HIS A 51 -0.82 -5.44 -10.33
N ALA A 52 0.22 -5.15 -11.12
CA ALA A 52 0.10 -4.99 -12.57
C ALA A 52 -0.24 -6.33 -13.24
N LEU A 53 0.28 -7.44 -12.71
CA LEU A 53 -0.11 -8.78 -13.11
C LEU A 53 -1.61 -9.01 -12.91
N PHE A 54 -2.15 -8.72 -11.72
CA PHE A 54 -3.57 -8.88 -11.45
C PHE A 54 -4.45 -8.13 -12.46
N ILE A 55 -4.16 -6.85 -12.71
CA ILE A 55 -4.95 -6.04 -13.65
C ILE A 55 -4.82 -6.58 -15.08
N GLY A 56 -3.62 -6.98 -15.50
CA GLY A 56 -3.41 -7.56 -16.82
C GLY A 56 -4.12 -8.90 -16.99
N SER A 57 -4.08 -9.78 -15.98
CA SER A 57 -4.83 -11.03 -15.94
C SER A 57 -6.33 -10.79 -16.06
N ALA A 58 -6.86 -9.77 -15.36
CA ALA A 58 -8.26 -9.38 -15.47
C ALA A 58 -8.63 -8.90 -16.89
N ILE A 59 -7.76 -8.13 -17.56
CA ILE A 59 -7.99 -7.71 -18.97
C ILE A 59 -8.03 -8.92 -19.91
N VAL A 60 -7.11 -9.87 -19.77
CA VAL A 60 -7.06 -11.09 -20.61
C VAL A 60 -8.28 -11.97 -20.37
N LEU A 61 -8.66 -12.16 -19.11
CA LEU A 61 -9.86 -12.92 -18.74
C LEU A 61 -11.12 -12.32 -19.39
N MET A 62 -11.31 -11.00 -19.24
CA MET A 62 -12.46 -10.29 -19.82
C MET A 62 -12.44 -10.29 -21.34
N GLY A 63 -11.27 -10.46 -21.95
CA GLY A 63 -11.07 -10.50 -23.40
C GLY A 63 -11.03 -11.87 -24.05
N GLY A 64 -11.42 -12.90 -23.30
CA GLY A 64 -11.47 -14.27 -23.80
C GLY A 64 -10.12 -14.82 -24.27
N GLY A 65 -9.01 -14.29 -23.77
CA GLY A 65 -7.67 -14.77 -24.13
C GLY A 65 -7.22 -14.43 -25.56
N THR A 66 -7.83 -13.44 -26.21
CA THR A 66 -7.43 -13.03 -27.56
C THR A 66 -6.06 -12.36 -27.58
N VAL A 67 -5.34 -12.40 -28.71
CA VAL A 67 -4.05 -11.69 -28.89
C VAL A 67 -4.18 -10.20 -28.54
N LEU A 68 -5.30 -9.58 -28.90
CA LEU A 68 -5.58 -8.17 -28.55
C LEU A 68 -5.61 -7.95 -27.04
N SER A 69 -6.27 -8.83 -26.28
CA SER A 69 -6.32 -8.73 -24.81
C SER A 69 -4.95 -8.85 -24.16
N TYR A 70 -4.05 -9.68 -24.69
CA TYR A 70 -2.66 -9.78 -24.22
C TYR A 70 -1.85 -8.51 -24.50
N VAL A 71 -2.02 -7.93 -25.70
CA VAL A 71 -1.37 -6.65 -26.05
C VAL A 71 -1.86 -5.52 -25.13
N LEU A 72 -3.16 -5.48 -24.84
CA LEU A 72 -3.75 -4.47 -23.96
C LEU A 72 -3.37 -4.69 -22.49
N ALA A 73 -3.24 -5.94 -22.04
CA ALA A 73 -2.71 -6.25 -20.72
C ALA A 73 -1.26 -5.79 -20.55
N ALA A 74 -0.41 -6.01 -21.55
CA ALA A 74 0.96 -5.48 -21.56
C ALA A 74 0.97 -3.95 -21.54
N ALA A 75 0.16 -3.29 -22.38
CA ALA A 75 0.02 -1.83 -22.37
C ALA A 75 -0.45 -1.30 -21.00
N SER A 76 -1.41 -1.98 -20.36
CA SER A 76 -1.87 -1.65 -19.01
C SER A 76 -0.77 -1.78 -17.97
N ALA A 77 0.01 -2.85 -18.02
CA ALA A 77 1.13 -3.05 -17.10
C ALA A 77 2.19 -1.97 -17.26
N ALA A 78 2.56 -1.63 -18.52
CA ALA A 78 3.50 -0.56 -18.81
C ALA A 78 3.03 0.80 -18.26
N ILE A 79 1.76 1.17 -18.49
CA ILE A 79 1.20 2.43 -17.99
C ILE A 79 1.15 2.43 -16.47
N ASN A 80 0.64 1.34 -15.86
CA ASN A 80 0.51 1.25 -14.41
C ASN A 80 1.86 1.39 -13.70
N MET A 81 2.87 0.65 -14.17
CA MET A 81 4.21 0.70 -13.58
C MET A 81 4.94 2.00 -13.90
N ALA A 82 4.75 2.58 -15.08
CA ALA A 82 5.28 3.92 -15.36
C ALA A 82 4.74 4.96 -14.37
N ILE A 83 3.44 4.90 -14.06
CA ILE A 83 2.83 5.76 -13.03
C ILE A 83 3.40 5.44 -11.64
N VAL A 84 3.55 4.16 -11.27
CA VAL A 84 4.19 3.77 -9.99
C VAL A 84 5.55 4.43 -9.85
N PHE A 85 6.42 4.28 -10.86
CA PHE A 85 7.79 4.80 -10.82
C PHE A 85 7.81 6.32 -10.70
N LYS A 86 6.89 7.03 -11.38
CA LYS A 86 6.75 8.48 -11.23
C LYS A 86 6.26 8.90 -9.85
N ILE A 87 5.34 8.16 -9.24
CA ILE A 87 4.88 8.44 -7.88
C ILE A 87 6.01 8.15 -6.89
N ALA A 88 6.72 7.03 -7.04
CA ALA A 88 7.85 6.66 -6.19
C ALA A 88 8.93 7.74 -6.20
N ASP A 89 9.30 8.25 -7.38
CA ASP A 89 10.20 9.41 -7.53
C ASP A 89 9.67 10.67 -6.83
N TRP A 90 8.35 10.93 -6.95
CA TRP A 90 7.73 12.14 -6.43
C TRP A 90 7.71 12.15 -4.90
N ILE A 91 7.40 11.02 -4.26
CA ILE A 91 7.33 10.91 -2.80
C ILE A 91 8.68 10.61 -2.16
N GLN A 92 9.70 10.25 -2.93
CA GLN A 92 11.01 9.85 -2.40
C GLN A 92 11.60 10.85 -1.40
N PRO A 93 11.56 12.19 -1.61
CA PRO A 93 12.07 13.13 -0.63
C PRO A 93 11.38 13.06 0.72
N ASP A 94 10.06 12.83 0.74
CA ASP A 94 9.29 12.69 1.97
C ASP A 94 9.52 11.30 2.60
N CYS A 95 9.78 10.25 1.80
CA CYS A 95 10.23 8.97 2.32
C CYS A 95 11.60 9.08 3.01
N ALA A 96 12.52 9.89 2.46
CA ALA A 96 13.80 10.16 3.10
C ALA A 96 13.62 10.93 4.43
N ASP A 97 12.86 12.03 4.42
CA ASP A 97 12.64 12.88 5.59
C ASP A 97 11.85 12.18 6.71
N VAL A 98 10.77 11.47 6.36
CA VAL A 98 9.84 10.90 7.35
C VAL A 98 10.19 9.47 7.72
N LEU A 99 10.65 8.65 6.76
CA LEU A 99 10.90 7.22 6.98
C LEU A 99 12.40 6.89 7.07
N GLY A 100 13.29 7.86 6.84
CA GLY A 100 14.73 7.66 6.82
C GLY A 100 15.23 6.92 5.57
N LEU A 101 14.40 6.76 4.53
CA LEU A 101 14.70 5.96 3.34
C LEU A 101 15.56 6.73 2.32
N GLU A 102 16.76 7.14 2.72
CA GLU A 102 17.70 7.85 1.84
C GLU A 102 18.17 6.99 0.67
N GLY A 103 18.07 7.51 -0.55
CA GLY A 103 18.42 6.78 -1.78
C GLY A 103 17.49 5.62 -2.13
N ILE A 104 16.44 5.39 -1.32
CA ILE A 104 15.49 4.30 -1.48
C ILE A 104 14.12 4.87 -1.84
N SER A 105 13.49 4.27 -2.83
CA SER A 105 12.16 4.59 -3.32
C SER A 105 11.26 3.36 -3.15
N LEU A 106 9.94 3.59 -3.11
CA LEU A 106 8.96 2.54 -2.85
C LEU A 106 8.07 2.33 -4.09
N PRO A 107 8.51 1.67 -5.17
CA PRO A 107 7.67 1.38 -6.33
C PRO A 107 6.62 0.26 -6.06
N HIS A 108 5.95 0.31 -4.91
CA HIS A 108 4.93 -0.64 -4.50
C HIS A 108 3.54 -0.03 -4.63
N THR A 109 2.77 -0.47 -5.63
CA THR A 109 1.49 0.15 -6.04
C THR A 109 0.55 0.43 -4.87
N GLN A 110 0.32 -0.53 -3.97
CA GLN A 110 -0.63 -0.37 -2.86
C GLN A 110 -0.21 0.66 -1.81
N ALA A 111 1.10 0.88 -1.66
CA ALA A 111 1.63 1.84 -0.71
C ALA A 111 1.56 3.25 -1.31
N VAL A 112 1.90 3.38 -2.60
CA VAL A 112 2.04 4.70 -3.25
C VAL A 112 0.78 5.22 -3.93
N SER A 113 -0.18 4.36 -4.25
CA SER A 113 -1.46 4.78 -4.86
C SER A 113 -2.16 5.87 -4.05
N GLN A 114 -2.01 5.80 -2.72
CA GLN A 114 -2.59 6.79 -1.82
C GLN A 114 -2.04 8.20 -2.02
N ALA A 115 -0.78 8.34 -2.45
CA ALA A 115 -0.15 9.65 -2.66
C ALA A 115 -0.92 10.54 -3.64
N LEU A 116 -1.60 9.95 -4.62
CA LEU A 116 -2.36 10.67 -5.65
C LEU A 116 -3.50 11.52 -5.09
N TYR A 117 -4.05 11.14 -3.94
CA TYR A 117 -5.12 11.91 -3.30
C TYR A 117 -4.76 12.37 -1.88
N SER A 118 -3.83 11.73 -1.17
CA SER A 118 -3.41 12.19 0.17
C SER A 118 -2.67 13.53 0.12
N TYR A 119 -1.79 13.75 -0.86
CA TYR A 119 -1.10 15.04 -1.00
C TYR A 119 -2.02 16.20 -1.40
N PRO A 120 -2.91 16.07 -2.42
CA PRO A 120 -3.89 17.11 -2.70
C PRO A 120 -4.82 17.39 -1.52
N LEU A 121 -5.24 16.35 -0.81
CA LEU A 121 -6.10 16.48 0.37
C LEU A 121 -5.39 17.20 1.51
N ASP A 122 -4.13 16.87 1.77
CA ASP A 122 -3.35 17.54 2.81
C ASP A 122 -3.19 19.05 2.52
N ARG A 123 -2.88 19.39 1.27
CA ARG A 123 -2.84 20.78 0.79
C ARG A 123 -4.19 21.50 0.92
N LEU A 124 -5.30 20.77 0.82
CA LEU A 124 -6.63 21.33 1.08
C LEU A 124 -6.85 21.56 2.58
N MET A 125 -6.44 20.60 3.42
CA MET A 125 -6.53 20.70 4.88
C MET A 125 -5.72 21.88 5.44
N ASP A 126 -4.60 22.23 4.82
CA ASP A 126 -3.81 23.42 5.16
C ASP A 126 -4.57 24.74 4.97
N LYS A 127 -5.58 24.75 4.10
CA LYS A 127 -6.39 25.94 3.82
C LYS A 127 -7.59 26.08 4.75
N ILE A 128 -7.96 25.03 5.49
CA ILE A 128 -9.15 25.04 6.35
C ILE A 128 -8.80 25.64 7.72
N PRO A 129 -9.43 26.76 8.13
CA PRO A 129 -9.24 27.34 9.45
C PRO A 129 -9.60 26.32 10.55
N GLY A 130 -8.82 26.26 11.63
CA GLY A 130 -8.97 25.24 12.68
C GLY A 130 -8.19 23.97 12.37
N ILE A 131 -8.52 23.25 11.29
CA ILE A 131 -7.85 22.00 10.88
C ILE A 131 -6.36 22.22 10.66
N LYS A 132 -5.99 23.31 9.97
CA LYS A 132 -4.57 23.62 9.70
C LYS A 132 -3.70 23.74 10.96
N ASN A 133 -4.31 24.10 12.10
CA ASN A 133 -3.63 24.30 13.37
C ASN A 133 -3.53 23.00 14.20
N ILE A 134 -4.25 21.93 13.81
CA ILE A 134 -4.19 20.64 14.50
C ILE A 134 -2.92 19.93 14.05
N ASN A 135 -1.97 19.82 14.97
CA ASN A 135 -0.70 19.15 14.73
C ASN A 135 -0.42 18.16 15.87
N LEU A 136 -0.73 16.89 15.60
CA LEU A 136 -0.54 15.76 16.51
C LEU A 136 0.63 14.90 16.04
N THR A 137 1.82 15.48 15.99
CA THR A 137 3.09 14.73 15.91
C THR A 137 3.54 14.31 17.30
N SER A 138 4.40 13.29 17.37
CA SER A 138 5.01 12.80 18.62
C SER A 138 5.62 13.93 19.43
N ASP A 139 6.41 14.81 18.81
CA ASP A 139 7.08 15.92 19.53
C ASP A 139 6.07 16.86 20.18
N LYS A 140 5.01 17.26 19.45
CA LYS A 140 3.98 18.16 19.98
C LYS A 140 3.06 17.49 20.99
N LEU A 141 2.79 16.20 20.81
CA LEU A 141 2.06 15.40 21.79
C LEU A 141 2.86 15.30 23.10
N GLN A 142 4.17 15.06 23.01
CA GLN A 142 5.07 15.03 24.16
C GLN A 142 5.18 16.40 24.84
N GLU A 143 5.31 17.49 24.08
CA GLU A 143 5.34 18.86 24.61
C GLU A 143 4.04 19.23 25.35
N ARG A 144 2.88 18.80 24.85
CA ARG A 144 1.57 19.16 25.42
C ARG A 144 1.09 18.25 26.53
N LEU A 145 1.33 16.95 26.40
CA LEU A 145 0.80 15.92 27.29
C LEU A 145 1.87 15.29 28.19
N GLY A 146 3.13 15.69 28.05
CA GLY A 146 4.26 15.13 28.79
C GLY A 146 4.42 13.65 28.48
N LEU A 147 4.53 12.83 29.54
CA LEU A 147 4.64 11.37 29.44
C LEU A 147 3.51 10.73 28.62
N LEU A 148 2.30 11.29 28.64
CA LEU A 148 1.17 10.75 27.88
C LEU A 148 1.30 10.92 26.35
N GLY A 149 2.22 11.78 25.90
CA GLY A 149 2.51 11.99 24.49
C GLY A 149 3.59 11.07 23.91
N GLU A 150 4.21 10.22 24.73
CA GLU A 150 5.22 9.27 24.24
C GLU A 150 4.58 8.19 23.36
N PRO A 151 5.23 7.77 22.25
CA PRO A 151 4.73 6.70 21.38
C PRO A 151 4.36 5.42 22.15
N MET A 152 5.10 5.09 23.20
CA MET A 152 4.79 3.97 24.09
C MET A 152 3.42 4.10 24.75
N ILE A 153 3.11 5.26 25.33
CA ILE A 153 1.82 5.49 25.98
C ILE A 153 0.70 5.57 24.95
N LEU A 154 0.97 6.15 23.78
CA LEU A 154 0.03 6.16 22.67
C LEU A 154 -0.34 4.72 22.27
N GLY A 155 0.65 3.83 22.14
CA GLY A 155 0.44 2.42 21.86
C GLY A 155 -0.34 1.70 22.95
N LEU A 156 -0.04 2.00 24.21
CA LEU A 156 -0.75 1.43 25.36
C LEU A 156 -2.24 1.81 25.33
N VAL A 157 -2.55 3.09 25.08
CA VAL A 157 -3.93 3.58 24.98
C VAL A 157 -4.64 2.96 23.78
N ILE A 158 -4.01 2.96 22.60
CA ILE A 158 -4.59 2.37 21.38
C ILE A 158 -4.89 0.89 21.61
N GLY A 159 -3.92 0.11 22.10
CA GLY A 159 -4.09 -1.31 22.36
C GLY A 159 -5.18 -1.61 23.39
N ALA A 160 -5.25 -0.82 24.47
CA ALA A 160 -6.29 -0.98 25.48
C ALA A 160 -7.69 -0.68 24.92
N VAL A 161 -7.84 0.43 24.19
CA VAL A 161 -9.13 0.83 23.58
C VAL A 161 -9.62 -0.23 22.59
N LEU A 162 -8.72 -0.77 21.77
CA LEU A 162 -9.06 -1.83 20.81
C LEU A 162 -9.53 -3.11 21.52
N ALA A 163 -8.80 -3.56 22.54
CA ALA A 163 -9.16 -4.77 23.28
C ALA A 163 -10.46 -4.62 24.08
N ILE A 164 -10.71 -3.44 24.65
CA ILE A 164 -11.97 -3.11 25.33
C ILE A 164 -13.14 -3.11 24.34
N ALA A 165 -12.96 -2.50 23.17
CA ALA A 165 -13.98 -2.48 22.12
C ALA A 165 -14.34 -3.89 21.64
N ALA A 166 -13.36 -4.79 21.62
CA ALA A 166 -13.54 -6.21 21.33
C ALA A 166 -14.13 -7.03 22.49
N ARG A 167 -14.45 -6.40 23.64
CA ARG A 167 -15.02 -7.03 24.85
C ARG A 167 -14.17 -8.19 25.39
N LEU A 168 -12.85 -8.05 25.32
CA LEU A 168 -11.91 -9.03 25.86
C LEU A 168 -11.83 -8.92 27.38
N ASP A 169 -11.35 -9.97 28.04
CA ASP A 169 -11.13 -9.95 29.49
C ASP A 169 -9.98 -9.02 29.88
N ILE A 170 -9.93 -8.62 31.15
CA ILE A 170 -8.95 -7.65 31.66
C ILE A 170 -7.49 -8.10 31.45
N HIS A 171 -7.22 -9.40 31.54
CA HIS A 171 -5.87 -9.92 31.35
C HIS A 171 -5.46 -9.80 29.88
N THR A 172 -6.36 -10.14 28.95
CA THR A 172 -6.11 -9.94 27.52
C THR A 172 -5.97 -8.46 27.17
N ILE A 173 -6.82 -7.57 27.71
CA ILE A 173 -6.72 -6.12 27.49
C ILE A 173 -5.33 -5.58 27.88
N LEU A 174 -4.86 -5.92 29.07
CA LEU A 174 -3.55 -5.45 29.56
C LEU A 174 -2.40 -6.00 28.72
N ASN A 175 -2.45 -7.27 28.33
CA ASN A 175 -1.42 -7.86 27.47
C ASN A 175 -1.41 -7.26 26.06
N THR A 176 -2.58 -7.01 25.46
CA THR A 176 -2.66 -6.34 24.16
C THR A 176 -2.11 -4.91 24.24
N ALA A 177 -2.51 -4.15 25.26
CA ALA A 177 -2.01 -2.79 25.47
C ALA A 177 -0.48 -2.75 25.62
N MET A 178 0.07 -3.63 26.45
CA MET A 178 1.51 -3.75 26.65
C MET A 178 2.24 -4.22 25.38
N GLY A 179 1.68 -5.17 24.64
CA GLY A 179 2.23 -5.66 23.39
C GLY A 179 2.34 -4.57 22.33
N VAL A 180 1.26 -3.80 22.13
CA VAL A 180 1.24 -2.66 21.19
C VAL A 180 2.23 -1.57 21.62
N ALA A 181 2.26 -1.23 22.90
CA ALA A 181 3.24 -0.28 23.45
C ALA A 181 4.69 -0.73 23.20
N GLY A 182 4.98 -2.01 23.45
CA GLY A 182 6.30 -2.61 23.22
C GLY A 182 6.71 -2.55 21.76
N VAL A 183 5.78 -2.84 20.84
CA VAL A 183 6.00 -2.73 19.40
C VAL A 183 6.38 -1.29 19.02
N LEU A 184 5.67 -0.27 19.49
CA LEU A 184 5.99 1.13 19.19
C LEU A 184 7.33 1.63 19.77
N VAL A 185 7.89 0.94 20.78
CA VAL A 185 9.23 1.20 21.32
C VAL A 185 10.32 0.47 20.54
N LEU A 186 10.08 -0.79 20.16
CA LEU A 186 11.07 -1.63 19.50
C LEU A 186 11.21 -1.30 18.01
N LEU A 187 10.12 -0.92 17.36
CA LEU A 187 10.07 -0.66 15.92
C LEU A 187 11.06 0.40 15.43
N PRO A 188 11.16 1.61 16.03
CA PRO A 188 12.15 2.61 15.61
C PRO A 188 13.58 2.05 15.60
N ARG A 189 13.92 1.20 16.58
CA ARG A 189 15.26 0.62 16.72
C ARG A 189 15.54 -0.42 15.65
N MET A 190 14.55 -1.25 15.32
CA MET A 190 14.69 -2.24 14.24
C MET A 190 14.82 -1.57 12.87
N ILE A 191 14.08 -0.48 12.64
CA ILE A 191 14.20 0.30 11.39
C ILE A 191 15.58 0.94 11.28
N ALA A 192 16.11 1.53 12.35
CA ALA A 192 17.45 2.13 12.33
C ALA A 192 18.52 1.10 11.88
N LEU A 193 18.46 -0.11 12.43
CA LEU A 193 19.36 -1.21 12.03
C LEU A 193 19.16 -1.64 10.58
N LEU A 194 17.91 -1.69 10.11
CA LEU A 194 17.60 -1.97 8.71
C LEU A 194 18.20 -0.88 7.80
N MET A 195 18.04 0.40 8.17
CA MET A 195 18.56 1.52 7.41
C MET A 195 20.08 1.53 7.32
N GLU A 196 20.77 1.22 8.42
CA GLU A 196 22.23 1.03 8.39
C GLU A 196 22.66 -0.02 7.36
N GLY A 197 21.95 -1.15 7.29
CA GLY A 197 22.20 -2.19 6.29
C GLY A 197 21.84 -1.76 4.86
N LEU A 198 20.71 -1.07 4.69
CA LEU A 198 20.22 -0.62 3.39
C LEU A 198 21.07 0.52 2.80
N MET A 199 21.64 1.41 3.62
CA MET A 199 22.56 2.47 3.16
C MET A 199 23.77 1.88 2.43
N VAL A 200 24.34 0.78 2.92
CA VAL A 200 25.48 0.11 2.25
C VAL A 200 25.09 -0.39 0.85
N ILE A 201 23.86 -0.91 0.69
CA ILE A 201 23.35 -1.36 -0.61
C ILE A 201 23.08 -0.16 -1.51
N SER A 202 22.48 0.90 -0.96
CA SER A 202 22.23 2.18 -1.64
C SER A 202 23.53 2.76 -2.21
N ASP A 203 24.56 2.89 -1.39
CA ASP A 203 25.86 3.41 -1.79
C ASP A 203 26.51 2.55 -2.88
N GLY A 204 26.51 1.22 -2.71
CA GLY A 204 27.06 0.29 -3.69
C GLY A 204 26.32 0.31 -5.03
N ALA A 205 24.99 0.40 -5.02
CA ALA A 205 24.21 0.53 -6.24
C ALA A 205 24.42 1.90 -6.89
N GLN A 206 24.50 2.97 -6.10
CA GLN A 206 24.82 4.31 -6.61
C GLN A 206 26.19 4.31 -7.30
N GLU A 207 27.23 3.70 -6.70
CA GLU A 207 28.54 3.57 -7.34
C GLU A 207 28.51 2.75 -8.63
N PHE A 208 27.82 1.60 -8.63
CA PHE A 208 27.66 0.78 -9.83
C PHE A 208 26.95 1.54 -10.94
N MET A 209 25.91 2.29 -10.58
CA MET A 209 25.10 3.02 -11.54
C MET A 209 25.79 4.29 -12.02
N GLN A 210 26.55 5.01 -11.20
CA GLN A 210 27.39 6.12 -11.67
C GLN A 210 28.41 5.66 -12.72
N LYS A 211 28.91 4.42 -12.63
CA LYS A 211 29.79 3.83 -13.65
C LYS A 211 29.05 3.51 -14.97
N ARG A 212 27.76 3.15 -14.92
CA ARG A 212 26.96 2.76 -16.10
C ARG A 212 26.15 3.90 -16.71
N PHE A 213 25.70 4.83 -15.90
CA PHE A 213 24.86 5.99 -16.21
C PHE A 213 25.45 7.26 -15.57
N PRO A 214 26.60 7.75 -16.07
CA PRO A 214 27.27 8.89 -15.48
C PRO A 214 26.37 10.14 -15.47
N GLY A 215 26.30 10.80 -14.30
CA GLY A 215 25.55 12.05 -14.12
C GLY A 215 24.05 11.90 -13.82
N LYS A 216 23.54 10.67 -13.63
CA LYS A 216 22.14 10.45 -13.20
C LYS A 216 22.07 10.08 -11.72
N GLU A 217 21.26 10.84 -10.98
CA GLU A 217 20.83 10.48 -9.63
C GLU A 217 19.75 9.40 -9.73
N LEU A 218 19.91 8.31 -8.99
CA LEU A 218 19.08 7.12 -9.08
C LEU A 218 18.69 6.63 -7.68
N TYR A 219 17.48 6.09 -7.57
CA TYR A 219 16.96 5.49 -6.35
C TYR A 219 16.86 3.98 -6.53
N ILE A 220 17.19 3.22 -5.48
CA ILE A 220 16.86 1.80 -5.44
C ILE A 220 15.38 1.67 -5.09
N GLY A 221 14.63 1.01 -5.96
CA GLY A 221 13.24 0.65 -5.71
C GLY A 221 13.14 -0.66 -4.95
N LEU A 222 12.55 -0.61 -3.75
CA LEU A 222 12.32 -1.77 -2.88
C LEU A 222 10.83 -1.90 -2.51
N ASP A 223 10.44 -3.08 -2.01
CA ASP A 223 9.11 -3.30 -1.46
C ASP A 223 8.81 -2.36 -0.27
N ALA A 224 7.54 -1.96 -0.14
CA ALA A 224 7.06 -1.08 0.91
C ALA A 224 7.17 -1.66 2.34
N ALA A 225 7.46 -2.95 2.49
CA ALA A 225 7.74 -3.63 3.75
C ALA A 225 8.85 -2.93 4.55
N VAL A 226 9.81 -2.26 3.89
CA VAL A 226 10.86 -1.51 4.59
C VAL A 226 10.33 -0.31 5.37
N ALA A 227 9.13 0.19 5.02
CA ALA A 227 8.50 1.36 5.63
C ALA A 227 7.43 1.05 6.68
N ILE A 228 6.89 -0.19 6.71
CA ILE A 228 5.74 -0.54 7.58
C ILE A 228 6.06 -0.45 9.06
N GLY A 229 7.35 -0.55 9.41
CA GLY A 229 7.79 -0.48 10.80
C GLY A 229 7.63 0.91 11.42
N HIS A 230 7.41 1.96 10.62
CA HIS A 230 7.43 3.32 11.16
C HIS A 230 6.30 3.53 12.19
N PRO A 231 6.58 4.06 13.41
CA PRO A 231 5.60 4.10 14.50
C PRO A 231 4.28 4.79 14.14
N PHE A 232 4.33 5.84 13.33
CA PHE A 232 3.13 6.54 12.88
C PHE A 232 2.34 5.76 11.83
N VAL A 233 3.01 4.97 10.98
CA VAL A 233 2.33 4.06 10.05
C VAL A 233 1.58 3.01 10.85
N VAL A 234 2.24 2.38 11.82
CA VAL A 234 1.63 1.38 12.71
C VAL A 234 0.50 1.96 13.53
N SER A 235 0.70 3.11 14.18
CA SER A 235 -0.32 3.76 14.99
C SER A 235 -1.55 4.14 14.16
N THR A 236 -1.34 4.69 12.97
CA THR A 236 -2.45 5.02 12.05
C THR A 236 -3.18 3.75 11.62
N ALA A 237 -2.46 2.71 11.20
CA ALA A 237 -3.06 1.44 10.80
C ALA A 237 -3.88 0.80 11.92
N LEU A 238 -3.39 0.80 13.17
CA LEU A 238 -4.11 0.28 14.33
C LEU A 238 -5.42 1.01 14.60
N ILE A 239 -5.42 2.34 14.47
CA ILE A 239 -6.66 3.15 14.54
C ILE A 239 -7.58 2.85 13.36
N MET A 240 -7.00 2.63 12.17
CA MET A 240 -7.77 2.36 10.96
C MET A 240 -8.42 0.97 10.97
N ILE A 241 -7.88 -0.05 11.65
CA ILE A 241 -8.49 -1.39 11.72
C ILE A 241 -9.97 -1.35 12.12
N PRO A 242 -10.36 -0.82 13.29
CA PRO A 242 -11.77 -0.77 13.68
C PRO A 242 -12.58 0.19 12.80
N LEU A 243 -11.97 1.29 12.32
CA LEU A 243 -12.65 2.25 11.46
C LEU A 243 -13.00 1.65 10.10
N THR A 244 -12.08 0.92 9.47
CA THR A 244 -12.30 0.23 8.19
C THR A 244 -13.37 -0.84 8.34
N LEU A 245 -13.40 -1.56 9.46
CA LEU A 245 -14.47 -2.52 9.73
C LEU A 245 -15.83 -1.82 9.86
N ILE A 246 -15.91 -0.71 10.62
CA ILE A 246 -17.14 0.09 10.72
C ILE A 246 -17.57 0.62 9.36
N LEU A 247 -16.62 1.17 8.57
CA LEU A 247 -16.85 1.66 7.22
C LEU A 247 -17.46 0.58 6.31
N ALA A 248 -16.98 -0.67 6.41
CA ALA A 248 -17.52 -1.77 5.63
C ALA A 248 -19.01 -2.06 5.93
N PHE A 249 -19.48 -1.81 7.17
CA PHE A 249 -20.89 -1.98 7.54
C PHE A 249 -21.78 -0.79 7.19
N ILE A 250 -21.25 0.44 7.22
CA ILE A 250 -22.07 1.65 7.02
C ILE A 250 -22.10 2.15 5.58
N LEU A 251 -21.09 1.82 4.77
CA LEU A 251 -21.01 2.34 3.40
C LEU A 251 -22.02 1.65 2.47
N PRO A 252 -22.85 2.40 1.75
CA PRO A 252 -23.86 1.82 0.87
C PRO A 252 -23.20 1.12 -0.32
N GLY A 253 -23.67 -0.09 -0.65
CA GLY A 253 -23.21 -0.86 -1.80
C GLY A 253 -21.85 -1.55 -1.63
N VAL A 254 -21.17 -1.36 -0.49
CA VAL A 254 -20.00 -2.16 -0.12
C VAL A 254 -20.49 -3.54 0.29
N THR A 255 -19.95 -4.58 -0.33
CA THR A 255 -20.30 -5.98 -0.01
C THR A 255 -19.10 -6.79 0.48
N VAL A 256 -17.88 -6.25 0.38
CA VAL A 256 -16.69 -6.87 0.94
C VAL A 256 -16.71 -6.75 2.46
N LEU A 257 -16.45 -7.86 3.15
CA LEU A 257 -16.19 -7.86 4.57
C LEU A 257 -14.67 -7.96 4.80
N PRO A 258 -13.99 -6.90 5.26
CA PRO A 258 -12.54 -6.90 5.47
C PRO A 258 -12.19 -7.76 6.69
N LEU A 259 -11.48 -8.87 6.48
CA LEU A 259 -11.12 -9.82 7.54
C LEU A 259 -9.63 -10.13 7.51
N ALA A 260 -9.16 -10.72 6.42
CA ALA A 260 -7.77 -11.18 6.29
C ALA A 260 -6.77 -10.02 6.13
N ASP A 261 -7.14 -8.98 5.38
CA ASP A 261 -6.26 -7.86 5.04
C ASP A 261 -6.26 -6.70 6.04
N LEU A 262 -6.99 -6.81 7.16
CA LEU A 262 -6.94 -5.77 8.20
C LEU A 262 -5.52 -5.57 8.74
N SER A 263 -4.71 -6.63 8.78
CA SER A 263 -3.29 -6.55 9.15
C SER A 263 -2.43 -5.83 8.10
N ALA A 264 -2.85 -5.83 6.84
CA ALA A 264 -2.14 -5.17 5.73
C ALA A 264 -2.41 -3.66 5.64
N LEU A 265 -3.27 -3.09 6.51
CA LEU A 265 -3.49 -1.65 6.58
C LEU A 265 -2.20 -0.87 6.88
N VAL A 266 -1.18 -1.50 7.46
CA VAL A 266 0.16 -0.89 7.62
C VAL A 266 0.81 -0.56 6.27
N PHE A 267 0.61 -1.38 5.23
CA PHE A 267 1.07 -1.07 3.88
C PHE A 267 0.27 0.07 3.27
N TYR A 268 -1.06 0.03 3.40
CA TYR A 268 -1.95 0.95 2.70
C TYR A 268 -1.96 2.37 3.29
N ASN A 269 -1.40 2.56 4.49
CA ASN A 269 -1.35 3.84 5.18
C ASN A 269 0.04 4.48 5.20
N ILE A 270 1.03 3.96 4.47
CA ILE A 270 2.36 4.59 4.40
C ILE A 270 2.25 6.04 3.90
N CYS A 271 1.57 6.26 2.77
CA CYS A 271 1.38 7.60 2.21
C CYS A 271 0.32 8.44 2.95
N SER A 272 -0.27 7.93 4.02
CA SER A 272 -1.17 8.71 4.88
C SER A 272 -0.39 9.71 5.75
N ILE A 273 0.85 9.37 6.11
CA ILE A 273 1.70 10.16 7.00
C ILE A 273 2.74 11.02 6.28
N LEU A 274 3.13 10.67 5.05
CA LEU A 274 4.16 11.38 4.29
C LEU A 274 3.83 12.86 4.07
N PRO A 275 2.68 13.25 3.47
CA PRO A 275 2.43 14.65 3.14
C PRO A 275 2.36 15.56 4.37
N ASN A 276 1.94 15.00 5.51
CA ASN A 276 1.73 15.73 6.76
C ASN A 276 2.85 15.52 7.80
N LYS A 277 3.97 14.91 7.39
CA LYS A 277 5.15 14.68 8.22
C LYS A 277 4.84 13.99 9.56
N GLY A 278 4.00 12.95 9.53
CA GLY A 278 3.66 12.17 10.73
C GLY A 278 2.60 12.80 11.63
N ASN A 279 1.75 13.68 11.12
CA ASN A 279 0.62 14.21 11.89
C ASN A 279 -0.52 13.20 11.96
N LEU A 280 -0.70 12.56 13.12
CA LEU A 280 -1.65 11.45 13.30
C LEU A 280 -3.10 11.84 12.96
N PHE A 281 -3.52 13.06 13.28
CA PHE A 281 -4.88 13.53 12.97
C PHE A 281 -5.16 13.53 11.47
N ARG A 282 -4.20 14.03 10.69
CA ARG A 282 -4.31 14.11 9.24
C ARG A 282 -4.15 12.74 8.60
N ALA A 283 -3.25 11.92 9.12
CA ALA A 283 -3.05 10.55 8.69
C ALA A 283 -4.33 9.70 8.84
N VAL A 284 -5.07 9.83 9.95
CA VAL A 284 -6.36 9.14 10.13
C VAL A 284 -7.38 9.60 9.09
N ILE A 285 -7.46 10.91 8.78
CA ILE A 285 -8.38 11.42 7.75
C ILE A 285 -8.02 10.85 6.37
N HIS A 286 -6.72 10.85 6.03
CA HIS A 286 -6.22 10.23 4.79
C HIS A 286 -6.54 8.72 4.74
N GLY A 287 -6.39 8.03 5.87
CA GLY A 287 -6.69 6.61 6.03
C GLY A 287 -8.17 6.28 5.87
N ILE A 288 -9.08 7.13 6.37
CA ILE A 288 -10.53 6.98 6.19
C ILE A 288 -10.87 7.05 4.70
N ILE A 289 -10.36 8.04 3.98
CA ILE A 289 -10.63 8.20 2.54
C ILE A 289 -10.04 7.04 1.74
N GLN A 290 -8.81 6.62 2.06
CA GLN A 290 -8.21 5.43 1.46
C GLN A 290 -9.06 4.18 1.73
N SER A 291 -9.54 3.98 2.95
CA SER A 291 -10.35 2.81 3.30
C SER A 291 -11.69 2.79 2.57
N ILE A 292 -12.33 3.95 2.40
CA ILE A 292 -13.54 4.06 1.57
C ILE A 292 -13.25 3.60 0.13
N ILE A 293 -12.17 4.12 -0.47
CA ILE A 293 -11.77 3.76 -1.85
C ILE A 293 -11.47 2.26 -1.95
N ILE A 294 -10.68 1.72 -1.02
CA ILE A 294 -10.33 0.30 -0.95
C ILE A 294 -11.59 -0.57 -0.91
N LEU A 295 -12.54 -0.26 -0.01
CA LEU A 295 -13.74 -1.07 0.18
C LEU A 295 -14.63 -1.11 -1.07
N TYR A 296 -14.78 0.04 -1.75
CA TYR A 296 -15.53 0.10 -3.00
C TYR A 296 -14.84 -0.65 -4.13
N LEU A 297 -13.53 -0.47 -4.30
CA LEU A 297 -12.78 -1.14 -5.36
C LEU A 297 -12.64 -2.65 -5.12
N ALA A 298 -12.42 -3.08 -3.87
CA ALA A 298 -12.42 -4.50 -3.51
C ALA A 298 -13.80 -5.14 -3.71
N THR A 299 -14.89 -4.40 -3.44
CA THR A 299 -16.25 -4.84 -3.77
C THR A 299 -16.43 -5.01 -5.27
N TYR A 300 -15.99 -4.02 -6.06
CA TYR A 300 -16.05 -4.09 -7.52
C TYR A 300 -15.19 -5.22 -8.10
N ALA A 301 -14.04 -5.49 -7.49
CA ALA A 301 -13.10 -6.52 -7.93
C ALA A 301 -13.55 -7.95 -7.65
N ALA A 302 -14.49 -8.14 -6.72
CA ALA A 302 -14.87 -9.46 -6.23
C ALA A 302 -15.30 -10.46 -7.32
N PRO A 303 -16.12 -10.10 -8.33
CA PRO A 303 -16.45 -11.03 -9.41
C PRO A 303 -15.20 -11.46 -10.19
N MET A 304 -14.35 -10.51 -10.59
CA MET A 304 -13.14 -10.80 -11.37
C MET A 304 -12.13 -11.64 -10.59
N MET A 305 -11.95 -11.36 -9.30
CA MET A 305 -11.08 -12.16 -8.44
C MET A 305 -11.61 -13.59 -8.30
N THR A 306 -12.92 -13.75 -8.18
CA THR A 306 -13.56 -15.07 -8.12
C THR A 306 -13.37 -15.85 -9.42
N ASP A 307 -13.57 -15.20 -10.57
CA ASP A 307 -13.40 -15.82 -11.88
C ASP A 307 -11.92 -16.19 -12.14
N LEU A 308 -10.97 -15.31 -11.82
CA LEU A 308 -9.53 -15.61 -11.93
C LEU A 308 -9.12 -16.76 -11.01
N LEU A 309 -9.60 -16.78 -9.76
CA LEU A 309 -9.32 -17.86 -8.82
C LEU A 309 -9.87 -19.20 -9.34
N SER A 310 -11.04 -19.20 -9.99
CA SER A 310 -11.62 -20.42 -10.58
C SER A 310 -10.78 -21.02 -11.71
N VAL A 311 -9.93 -20.22 -12.36
CA VAL A 311 -9.01 -20.67 -13.41
C VAL A 311 -7.70 -21.17 -12.81
N VAL A 312 -7.17 -20.47 -11.80
CA VAL A 312 -5.85 -20.74 -11.22
C VAL A 312 -5.88 -21.87 -10.18
N ASP A 313 -6.82 -21.80 -9.24
CA ASP A 313 -6.94 -22.79 -8.17
C ASP A 313 -8.41 -22.91 -7.70
N PRO A 314 -9.21 -23.77 -8.37
CA PRO A 314 -10.60 -24.00 -8.00
C PRO A 314 -10.77 -24.58 -6.59
N THR A 315 -9.73 -25.18 -6.00
CA THR A 315 -9.82 -25.79 -4.67
C THR A 315 -9.95 -24.75 -3.57
N MET A 316 -9.41 -23.55 -3.78
CA MET A 316 -9.51 -22.41 -2.86
C MET A 316 -10.91 -21.80 -2.81
N LEU A 317 -11.82 -22.19 -3.72
CA LEU A 317 -13.24 -21.83 -3.67
C LEU A 317 -14.07 -22.81 -2.82
N GLN A 318 -13.48 -23.95 -2.42
CA GLN A 318 -14.14 -24.93 -1.55
C GLN A 318 -14.31 -24.33 -0.15
N GLY A 319 -15.56 -24.09 0.26
CA GLY A 319 -15.89 -23.46 1.56
C GLY A 319 -16.45 -22.03 1.47
N VAL A 320 -16.51 -21.45 0.27
CA VAL A 320 -17.14 -20.13 0.00
C VAL A 320 -18.30 -20.26 -1.00
N GLU A 321 -18.95 -21.43 -1.05
CA GLU A 321 -20.04 -21.74 -1.99
C GLU A 321 -21.16 -20.69 -1.92
N GLY A 322 -21.45 -20.07 -3.06
CA GLY A 322 -22.45 -19.00 -3.18
C GLY A 322 -21.98 -17.60 -2.78
N ALA A 323 -20.71 -17.42 -2.38
CA ALA A 323 -20.11 -16.13 -2.09
C ALA A 323 -18.97 -15.80 -3.07
N GLN A 324 -18.82 -14.52 -3.41
CA GLN A 324 -17.66 -14.02 -4.15
C GLN A 324 -16.47 -13.83 -3.19
N VAL A 325 -15.25 -13.98 -3.71
CA VAL A 325 -14.00 -13.71 -2.99
C VAL A 325 -13.31 -12.44 -3.51
N THR A 326 -12.59 -11.75 -2.64
CA THR A 326 -11.79 -10.57 -2.99
C THR A 326 -10.67 -10.39 -1.96
N ASN A 327 -9.86 -9.35 -2.09
CA ASN A 327 -8.94 -8.90 -1.05
C ASN A 327 -8.82 -7.37 -1.09
N LEU A 328 -8.51 -6.75 0.04
CA LEU A 328 -8.40 -5.29 0.15
C LEU A 328 -7.19 -4.76 -0.61
N ALA A 329 -6.18 -5.59 -0.76
CA ALA A 329 -4.98 -5.32 -1.51
C ALA A 329 -5.29 -4.91 -2.97
N ILE A 330 -6.20 -5.62 -3.63
CA ILE A 330 -6.69 -5.26 -4.97
C ILE A 330 -7.48 -3.94 -4.96
N GLY A 331 -8.16 -3.62 -3.85
CA GLY A 331 -8.79 -2.32 -3.65
C GLY A 331 -7.78 -1.18 -3.46
N ALA A 332 -6.63 -1.46 -2.86
CA ALA A 332 -5.60 -0.47 -2.53
C ALA A 332 -4.80 0.03 -3.74
N GLN A 333 -4.85 -0.66 -4.87
CA GLN A 333 -4.27 -0.22 -6.15
C GLN A 333 -5.21 0.73 -6.92
N SER A 334 -5.59 1.85 -6.29
CA SER A 334 -6.77 2.62 -6.71
C SER A 334 -6.72 3.16 -8.15
N TYR A 335 -5.55 3.63 -8.61
CA TYR A 335 -5.45 4.22 -9.95
C TYR A 335 -5.26 3.16 -11.04
N THR A 336 -4.86 1.92 -10.72
CA THR A 336 -4.58 0.90 -11.74
C THR A 336 -5.84 0.44 -12.46
N TRP A 337 -7.00 0.70 -11.84
CA TRP A 337 -8.33 0.57 -12.43
C TRP A 337 -8.58 1.53 -13.59
N ILE A 338 -7.87 2.66 -13.69
CA ILE A 338 -8.09 3.62 -14.79
C ILE A 338 -7.66 3.02 -16.13
N PRO A 339 -6.41 2.52 -16.32
CA PRO A 339 -6.04 1.81 -17.54
C PRO A 339 -6.92 0.58 -17.79
N PHE A 340 -7.30 -0.16 -16.73
CA PHE A 340 -8.22 -1.29 -16.85
C PHE A 340 -9.54 -0.88 -17.53
N PHE A 341 -10.21 0.16 -17.04
CA PHE A 341 -11.49 0.60 -17.61
C PHE A 341 -11.39 1.11 -19.04
N ILE A 342 -10.28 1.80 -19.37
CA ILE A 342 -10.01 2.28 -20.72
C ILE A 342 -9.86 1.09 -21.66
N PHE A 343 -9.01 0.12 -21.31
CA PHE A 343 -8.73 -1.02 -22.18
C PHE A 343 -9.89 -2.01 -22.28
N LEU A 344 -10.71 -2.11 -21.24
CA LEU A 344 -11.92 -2.92 -21.28
C LEU A 344 -12.90 -2.51 -22.39
N GLN A 345 -12.89 -1.24 -22.83
CA GLN A 345 -13.72 -0.77 -23.95
C GLN A 345 -13.33 -1.35 -25.31
N PHE A 346 -12.11 -1.87 -25.44
CA PHE A 346 -11.57 -2.43 -26.69
C PHE A 346 -11.62 -3.96 -26.72
N VAL A 347 -12.05 -4.57 -25.62
CA VAL A 347 -11.94 -6.00 -25.36
C VAL A 347 -13.32 -6.66 -25.22
N LYS A 348 -14.35 -5.88 -24.89
CA LYS A 348 -15.76 -6.26 -24.95
C LYS A 348 -16.32 -6.10 -26.36
#